data_AF-A0A067BQE5-F1
#
_entry.id   AF-A0A067BQE5-F1
#
_cell.length_a   1.000
_cell.length_b   1.000
_cell.length_c   1.000
_cell.angle_alpha   90.00
_cell.angle_beta   90.00
_cell.angle_gamma   90.00
#
_symmetry.space_group_name_H-M   'P 1'
#
loop_
_entity.id
_entity.type
_entity.pdbx_description
1 polymer ?
#
loop_
_entity_poly.entity_id
_entity_poly.type
_entity_poly.pdbx_seq_one_letter_code
_entity_poly.pdbx_strand_id
1 'polypeptide(L)'
;MQFSPKLEDPILAHEDQPTPRRRTKLRWIVGAVVFCGVVCASVGALVVYTHKVRNNAAAITTNLQQAPGLLVTLTAKRASMDFNGQTSAQVYVIPHTASATGAVSFDAFLSHVGANTTQNYVLLGGRAYTSTVQNG
;
A
#
# COMPACT_ATOMS: atom_id res chain seq x y z
N MET A 1 42.11 4.40 -97.30
CA MET A 1 41.52 3.12 -96.89
C MET A 1 42.16 2.68 -95.58
N GLN A 2 41.48 2.89 -94.45
CA GLN A 2 41.24 1.90 -93.40
C GLN A 2 40.49 2.60 -92.26
N PHE A 3 39.20 2.29 -92.20
CA PHE A 3 38.37 2.40 -91.01
C PHE A 3 38.88 1.40 -89.98
N SER A 4 38.99 1.80 -88.71
CA SER A 4 38.21 1.19 -87.63
C SER A 4 38.41 1.90 -86.27
N PRO A 5 37.32 2.11 -85.52
CA PRO A 5 37.30 2.80 -84.22
C PRO A 5 37.75 1.88 -83.08
N LYS A 6 38.35 2.45 -82.02
CA LYS A 6 38.50 1.74 -80.74
C LYS A 6 37.22 1.89 -79.93
N LEU A 7 36.56 0.76 -79.77
CA LEU A 7 35.31 0.47 -79.07
C LEU A 7 35.64 0.11 -77.60
N GLU A 8 34.84 0.65 -76.66
CA GLU A 8 34.53 0.16 -75.29
C GLU A 8 35.71 -0.04 -74.29
N ASP A 9 35.69 0.39 -73.01
CA ASP A 9 34.73 0.26 -71.90
C ASP A 9 35.32 0.95 -70.64
N PRO A 10 34.67 1.03 -69.46
CA PRO A 10 33.26 1.29 -69.16
C PRO A 10 33.09 2.34 -68.03
N ILE A 11 31.84 2.73 -67.82
CA ILE A 11 31.34 3.48 -66.66
C ILE A 11 31.76 2.77 -65.36
N LEU A 12 32.70 3.35 -64.61
CA LEU A 12 32.94 2.95 -63.21
C LEU A 12 31.77 3.47 -62.36
N ALA A 13 30.76 2.62 -62.24
CA ALA A 13 29.77 2.69 -61.18
C ALA A 13 30.52 2.79 -59.83
N HIS A 14 30.27 3.85 -59.07
CA HIS A 14 30.52 3.82 -57.63
C HIS A 14 29.61 2.73 -57.06
N GLU A 15 30.17 1.54 -56.82
CA GLU A 15 29.53 0.56 -55.94
C GLU A 15 29.41 1.16 -54.55
N ASP A 16 28.23 1.69 -54.23
CA ASP A 16 27.79 1.87 -52.85
C ASP A 16 27.61 0.45 -52.26
N GLN A 17 28.68 -0.13 -51.74
CA GLN A 17 28.62 -1.40 -51.02
C GLN A 17 27.72 -1.20 -49.77
N PRO A 18 26.56 -1.88 -49.66
CA PRO A 18 25.81 -1.86 -48.42
C PRO A 18 26.56 -2.74 -47.43
N THR A 19 27.38 -2.12 -46.56
CA THR A 19 28.11 -2.85 -45.53
C THR A 19 27.14 -3.70 -44.68
N PRO A 20 27.28 -5.04 -44.64
CA PRO A 20 26.32 -5.93 -43.96
C PRO A 20 26.38 -5.83 -42.41
N ARG A 21 27.24 -4.96 -41.86
CA ARG A 21 27.55 -4.87 -40.43
C ARG A 21 26.51 -4.13 -39.59
N ARG A 22 25.54 -3.43 -40.20
CA ARG A 22 24.59 -2.59 -39.43
C ARG A 22 23.45 -3.38 -38.79
N ARG A 23 22.96 -4.45 -39.45
CA ARG A 23 21.86 -5.30 -38.93
C ARG A 23 22.30 -6.19 -37.77
N THR A 24 23.52 -6.73 -37.79
CA THR A 24 24.04 -7.54 -36.68
C THR A 24 24.28 -6.70 -35.42
N LYS A 25 24.86 -5.49 -35.58
CA LYS A 25 25.01 -4.54 -34.47
C LYS A 25 23.67 -4.12 -33.86
N LEU A 26 22.64 -3.88 -34.68
CA LEU A 26 21.29 -3.55 -34.21
C LEU A 26 20.68 -4.70 -33.38
N ARG A 27 20.82 -5.95 -33.83
CA ARG A 27 20.31 -7.13 -33.11
C ARG A 27 20.99 -7.32 -31.75
N TRP A 28 22.30 -7.05 -31.67
CA TRP A 28 23.04 -7.09 -30.42
C TRP A 28 22.61 -6.00 -29.44
N ILE A 29 22.40 -4.77 -29.92
CA ILE A 29 21.91 -3.66 -29.10
C ILE A 29 20.51 -3.96 -28.56
N VAL A 30 19.61 -4.44 -29.42
CA VAL A 30 18.26 -4.84 -29.00
C VAL A 30 18.32 -5.96 -27.97
N GLY A 31 19.17 -6.97 -28.17
CA GLY A 31 19.38 -8.04 -27.20
C GLY A 31 19.88 -7.53 -25.83
N ALA A 32 20.84 -6.61 -25.83
CA ALA A 32 21.37 -6.00 -24.61
C ALA A 32 20.32 -5.17 -23.86
N VAL A 33 19.49 -4.41 -24.58
CA VAL A 33 18.40 -3.61 -23.98
C VAL A 33 17.33 -4.49 -23.38
N VAL A 34 16.91 -5.55 -24.09
CA VAL A 34 15.92 -6.52 -23.57
C VAL A 34 16.45 -7.22 -22.32
N PHE A 35 17.72 -7.66 -22.34
CA PHE A 35 18.35 -8.27 -21.18
C PHE A 35 18.41 -7.32 -19.98
N CYS A 36 18.84 -6.07 -20.20
CA CYS A 36 18.87 -5.05 -19.15
C CYS A 36 17.48 -4.79 -18.56
N GLY A 37 16.45 -4.66 -19.43
CA GLY A 37 15.07 -4.48 -18.99
C GLY A 37 14.55 -5.62 -18.11
N VAL A 38 14.85 -6.88 -18.49
CA VAL A 38 14.47 -8.07 -17.71
C VAL A 38 15.18 -8.08 -16.36
N VAL A 39 16.48 -7.79 -16.33
CA VAL A 39 17.26 -7.75 -15.08
C VAL A 39 16.75 -6.65 -14.15
N CYS A 40 16.53 -5.44 -14.67
CA CYS A 40 16.00 -4.33 -13.87
C CYS A 40 14.59 -4.61 -13.34
N ALA A 41 13.71 -5.20 -14.15
CA ALA A 41 12.36 -5.59 -13.70
C ALA A 41 12.41 -6.67 -12.60
N SER A 42 13.31 -7.65 -12.74
CA SER A 42 13.48 -8.75 -11.78
C SER A 42 14.01 -8.23 -10.43
N VAL A 43 15.05 -7.39 -10.45
CA VAL A 43 15.61 -6.78 -9.24
C VAL A 43 14.61 -5.83 -8.60
N GLY A 44 13.91 -5.01 -9.39
CA GLY A 44 12.84 -4.15 -8.90
C GLY A 44 11.72 -4.93 -8.22
N ALA A 45 11.29 -6.05 -8.81
CA ALA A 45 10.28 -6.93 -8.21
C ALA A 45 10.77 -7.56 -6.90
N LEU A 46 12.04 -7.96 -6.82
CA LEU A 46 12.66 -8.49 -5.59
C LEU A 46 12.69 -7.45 -4.47
N VAL A 47 13.14 -6.22 -4.77
CA VAL A 47 13.20 -5.11 -3.80
C VAL A 47 11.79 -4.76 -3.31
N VAL A 48 10.81 -4.68 -4.20
CA VAL A 48 9.41 -4.47 -3.78
C VAL A 48 8.95 -5.63 -2.92
N TYR A 49 9.22 -6.88 -3.28
CA TYR A 49 8.79 -8.03 -2.49
C TYR A 49 9.41 -8.07 -1.08
N THR A 50 10.70 -7.75 -0.95
CA THR A 50 11.41 -7.77 0.33
C THR A 50 11.06 -6.59 1.22
N HIS A 51 10.80 -5.41 0.64
CA HIS A 51 10.50 -4.19 1.40
C HIS A 51 9.01 -3.85 1.48
N LYS A 52 8.12 -4.61 0.82
CA LYS A 52 6.68 -4.41 0.93
C LYS A 52 6.22 -4.84 2.32
N VAL A 53 6.00 -3.85 3.17
CA VAL A 53 5.22 -4.02 4.40
C VAL A 53 3.83 -4.50 3.99
N ARG A 54 3.48 -5.74 4.33
CA ARG A 54 2.13 -6.28 4.11
C ARG A 54 1.17 -5.50 5.01
N ASN A 55 0.55 -4.47 4.45
CA ASN A 55 -0.50 -3.76 5.13
C ASN A 55 -1.78 -4.59 5.06
N ASN A 56 -2.01 -5.43 6.07
CA ASN A 56 -3.25 -6.19 6.22
C ASN A 56 -4.44 -5.32 6.63
N ALA A 57 -4.32 -3.98 6.60
CA ALA A 57 -5.38 -3.05 6.99
C ALA A 57 -6.70 -3.31 6.25
N ALA A 58 -6.67 -3.67 4.97
CA ALA A 58 -7.90 -3.98 4.23
C ALA A 58 -8.65 -5.17 4.85
N ALA A 59 -7.93 -6.27 5.16
CA ALA A 59 -8.53 -7.42 5.82
C ALA A 59 -8.95 -7.11 7.26
N ILE A 60 -8.17 -6.31 8.00
CA ILE A 60 -8.50 -5.92 9.38
C ILE A 60 -9.75 -5.04 9.41
N THR A 61 -9.84 -4.04 8.52
CA THR A 61 -11.00 -3.14 8.43
C THR A 61 -12.26 -3.89 8.03
N THR A 62 -12.20 -4.83 7.08
CA THR A 62 -13.37 -5.66 6.73
C THR A 62 -13.81 -6.55 7.89
N ASN A 63 -12.86 -7.18 8.61
CA ASN A 63 -13.20 -8.00 9.78
C ASN A 63 -13.79 -7.15 10.92
N LEU A 64 -13.27 -5.94 11.14
CA LEU A 64 -13.82 -5.01 12.14
C LEU A 64 -15.22 -4.52 11.76
N GLN A 65 -15.50 -4.25 10.48
CA GLN A 65 -16.83 -3.85 10.02
C GLN A 65 -17.86 -4.98 10.09
N GLN A 66 -17.43 -6.23 9.97
CA GLN A 66 -18.30 -7.40 10.08
C GLN A 66 -18.52 -7.85 11.53
N ALA A 67 -17.73 -7.34 12.48
CA ALA A 67 -17.89 -7.69 13.88
C ALA A 67 -19.20 -7.10 14.43
N PRO A 68 -20.05 -7.89 15.11
CA PRO A 68 -21.27 -7.38 15.73
C PRO A 68 -21.00 -6.40 16.89
N GLY A 69 -19.79 -6.46 17.45
CA GLY A 69 -19.30 -5.60 18.52
C GLY A 69 -17.93 -6.10 19.00
N LEU A 70 -17.15 -5.20 19.60
CA LEU A 70 -15.80 -5.46 20.08
C LEU A 70 -15.75 -5.13 21.57
N LEU A 71 -15.22 -6.06 22.37
CA LEU A 71 -14.92 -5.80 23.77
C LEU A 71 -13.43 -5.47 23.89
N VAL A 72 -13.12 -4.24 24.25
CA VAL A 72 -11.75 -3.75 24.38
C VAL A 72 -11.40 -3.59 25.86
N THR A 73 -10.34 -4.26 26.31
CA THR A 73 -9.79 -4.06 27.64
C THR A 73 -8.68 -3.02 27.57
N LEU A 74 -8.89 -1.89 28.23
CA LEU A 74 -7.90 -0.84 28.42
C LEU A 74 -7.18 -1.08 29.74
N THR A 75 -5.86 -1.25 29.68
CA THR A 75 -5.02 -1.38 30.88
C THR A 75 -4.11 -0.18 31.00
N ALA A 76 -4.22 0.53 32.12
CA ALA A 76 -3.37 1.64 32.48
C ALA A 76 -1.92 1.17 32.67
N LYS A 77 -0.98 1.88 32.06
CA LYS A 77 0.46 1.55 32.15
C LYS A 77 1.04 1.80 33.54
N ARG A 78 0.45 2.72 34.30
CA ARG A 78 0.90 3.14 35.63
C ARG A 78 -0.30 3.32 36.54
N ALA A 79 -0.11 3.12 37.84
CA ALA A 79 -1.16 3.28 38.84
C ALA A 79 -1.74 4.71 38.88
N SER A 80 -0.96 5.73 38.52
CA SER A 80 -1.42 7.13 38.44
C SER A 80 -2.28 7.45 37.21
N MET A 81 -2.52 6.47 36.33
CA MET A 81 -3.41 6.58 35.17
C MET A 81 -4.68 5.76 35.42
N ASP A 82 -5.06 5.57 36.68
CA ASP A 82 -6.25 4.82 37.03
C ASP A 82 -7.51 5.49 36.47
N PHE A 83 -8.43 4.64 36.05
CA PHE A 83 -9.78 4.99 35.69
C PHE A 83 -10.63 4.82 36.95
N ASN A 84 -10.97 5.94 37.61
CA ASN A 84 -11.87 5.94 38.76
C ASN A 84 -11.45 4.91 39.86
N GLY A 85 -10.14 4.86 40.17
CA GLY A 85 -9.56 3.96 41.17
C GLY A 85 -9.07 2.62 40.64
N GLN A 86 -9.30 2.27 39.37
CA GLN A 86 -8.88 0.99 38.79
C GLN A 86 -7.91 1.16 37.61
N THR A 87 -6.98 0.23 37.45
CA THR A 87 -6.01 0.26 36.35
C THR A 87 -6.48 -0.47 35.10
N SER A 88 -7.71 -0.98 35.07
CA SER A 88 -8.28 -1.69 33.93
C SER A 88 -9.73 -1.28 33.70
N ALA A 89 -10.13 -1.09 32.44
CA ALA A 89 -11.49 -0.74 32.04
C ALA A 89 -11.91 -1.55 30.81
N GLN A 90 -13.18 -1.95 30.76
CA GLN A 90 -13.75 -2.66 29.61
C GLN A 90 -14.65 -1.71 28.82
N VAL A 91 -14.36 -1.54 27.54
CA VAL A 91 -15.10 -0.69 26.62
C VAL A 91 -15.80 -1.56 25.58
N TYR A 92 -17.11 -1.40 25.46
CA TYR A 92 -17.87 -1.99 24.38
C TYR A 92 -17.84 -1.04 23.18
N VAL A 93 -17.32 -1.51 22.05
CA VAL A 93 -17.12 -0.72 20.84
C VAL A 93 -17.94 -1.33 19.71
N ILE A 94 -18.77 -0.51 19.06
CA ILE A 94 -19.68 -0.92 18.00
C ILE A 94 -19.18 -0.28 16.70
N PRO A 95 -18.72 -1.07 15.71
CA PRO A 95 -18.30 -0.56 14.42
C PRO A 95 -19.49 -0.15 13.57
N HIS A 96 -19.32 0.93 12.80
CA HIS A 96 -20.30 1.39 11.82
C HIS A 96 -19.85 0.96 10.43
N THR A 97 -20.81 0.86 9.51
CA THR A 97 -20.50 0.72 8.09
C THR A 97 -19.63 1.89 7.63
N ALA A 98 -18.59 1.59 6.84
CA ALA A 98 -17.67 2.62 6.35
C ALA A 98 -18.44 3.71 5.60
N SER A 99 -18.04 4.96 5.85
CA SER A 99 -18.43 6.08 5.00
C SER A 99 -18.00 5.81 3.55
N ALA A 100 -18.60 6.50 2.57
CA ALA A 100 -18.20 6.42 1.16
C ALA A 100 -16.69 6.69 0.94
N THR A 101 -16.02 7.32 1.90
CA THR A 101 -14.57 7.57 1.93
C THR A 101 -13.72 6.41 2.46
N GLY A 102 -14.33 5.30 2.88
CA GLY A 102 -13.66 4.14 3.46
C GLY A 102 -13.25 4.29 4.93
N ALA A 103 -13.58 5.43 5.56
CA ALA A 103 -13.29 5.65 6.97
C ALA A 103 -14.19 4.79 7.87
N VAL A 104 -13.58 4.06 8.81
CA VAL A 104 -14.29 3.31 9.85
C VAL A 104 -14.66 4.27 10.98
N SER A 105 -15.91 4.23 11.43
CA SER A 105 -16.39 4.97 12.59
C SER A 105 -16.94 3.99 13.62
N PHE A 106 -16.99 4.43 14.88
CA PHE A 106 -17.39 3.60 15.99
C PHE A 106 -18.24 4.38 16.98
N ASP A 107 -19.22 3.71 17.56
CA ASP A 107 -19.83 4.06 18.82
C ASP A 107 -19.17 3.26 19.94
N ALA A 108 -19.20 3.78 21.16
CA ALA A 108 -18.61 3.10 22.30
C ALA A 108 -19.35 3.39 23.60
N PHE A 109 -19.32 2.41 24.50
CA PHE A 109 -19.86 2.52 25.84
C PHE A 109 -18.87 1.97 26.87
N LEU A 110 -18.67 2.71 27.94
CA LEU A 110 -17.89 2.32 29.11
C LEU A 110 -18.69 2.69 30.36
N SER A 111 -18.88 1.73 31.25
CA SER A 111 -19.34 1.99 32.62
C SER A 111 -18.25 1.53 33.58
N HIS A 112 -17.85 2.41 34.48
CA HIS A 112 -16.75 2.16 35.40
C HIS A 112 -17.15 2.51 36.83
N VAL A 113 -17.35 1.47 37.64
CA VAL A 113 -17.71 1.57 39.05
C VAL A 113 -16.45 1.84 39.88
N GLY A 114 -16.41 2.97 40.57
CA GLY A 114 -15.36 3.32 41.53
C GLY A 114 -15.88 3.22 42.96
N ALA A 115 -15.07 3.66 43.92
CA ALA A 115 -15.41 3.58 45.35
C ALA A 115 -16.69 4.36 45.71
N ASN A 116 -16.81 5.61 45.22
CA ASN A 116 -17.89 6.51 45.61
C ASN A 116 -18.86 6.83 44.46
N THR A 117 -18.43 6.60 43.22
CA THR A 117 -19.21 6.97 42.04
C THR A 117 -19.04 5.96 40.93
N THR A 118 -20.10 5.80 40.14
CA THR A 118 -20.07 5.12 38.85
C THR A 118 -19.99 6.16 37.75
N GLN A 119 -18.95 6.07 36.92
CA GLN A 119 -18.74 6.94 35.77
C GLN A 119 -19.14 6.19 34.50
N ASN A 120 -20.01 6.78 33.70
CA ASN A 120 -20.39 6.26 32.39
C ASN A 120 -19.90 7.21 31.30
N TYR A 121 -19.36 6.63 30.23
CA TYR A 121 -18.87 7.33 29.05
C TYR A 121 -19.51 6.70 27.82
N VAL A 122 -20.08 7.54 26.96
CA VAL A 122 -20.74 7.12 25.72
C VAL A 122 -20.18 7.92 24.57
N LEU A 123 -19.70 7.24 23.54
CA LEU A 123 -19.44 7.82 22.22
C LEU A 123 -20.58 7.39 21.30
N LEU A 124 -21.35 8.35 20.82
CA LEU A 124 -22.50 8.10 19.94
C LEU A 124 -22.50 9.09 18.79
N GLY A 125 -22.42 8.60 17.56
CA GLY A 125 -22.45 9.42 16.35
C GLY A 125 -21.34 10.48 16.31
N GLY A 126 -20.15 10.16 16.85
CA GLY A 126 -19.03 11.09 16.95
C GLY A 126 -19.14 12.13 18.08
N ARG A 127 -20.14 12.01 18.97
CA ARG A 127 -20.31 12.87 20.14
C ARG A 127 -20.03 12.10 21.42
N ALA A 128 -19.24 12.69 22.32
CA ALA A 128 -18.93 12.12 23.61
C ALA A 128 -19.88 12.66 24.69
N TYR A 129 -20.43 11.75 25.50
CA TYR A 129 -21.26 12.03 26.66
C TYR A 129 -20.62 11.40 27.89
N THR A 130 -20.78 12.05 29.04
CA THR A 130 -20.34 11.54 30.33
C THR A 130 -21.41 11.75 31.37
N SER A 131 -21.54 10.80 32.30
CA SER A 131 -22.41 10.92 33.46
C SER A 131 -21.73 10.30 34.67
N THR A 132 -21.92 10.90 35.83
CA THR A 132 -21.43 10.37 37.10
C THR A 132 -22.60 10.18 38.04
N VAL A 133 -22.73 8.98 38.59
CA VAL A 133 -23.76 8.62 39.56
C VAL A 133 -23.08 8.33 40.89
N GLN A 134 -23.56 8.91 41.99
CA GLN A 134 -23.05 8.59 43.31
C GLN A 134 -23.57 7.22 43.75
N ASN A 135 -22.67 6.38 44.27
CA ASN A 135 -23.04 5.08 44.80
C ASN A 135 -23.80 5.30 46.12
N GLY A 136 -24.98 4.67 46.25
CA GLY A 136 -25.81 4.72 47.47
C GLY A 136 -25.32 3.76 48.55
#